data_AF-A0A1V5Y6E9-F1
#
_entry.id   AF-A0A1V5Y6E9-F1
#
_cell.length_a   1.000
_cell.length_b   1.000
_cell.length_c   1.000
_cell.angle_alpha   90.00
_cell.angle_beta   90.00
_cell.angle_gamma   90.00
#
_symmetry.space_group_name_H-M   'P 1'
#
loop_
_entity.id
_entity.type
_entity.pdbx_description
1 polymer ?
#
loop_
_entity_poly.entity_id
_entity_poly.type
_entity_poly.pdbx_seq_one_letter_code
_entity_poly.pdbx_strand_id
1 'polypeptide(L)'
;MQLLAEPIETALQRLRDEITALQDAREMDMQEIAALRLKVASLESLQEQDTNRICRDIAIDRQRLKRLEKAEPQPLQKDRGEILRALIVANGGKMLAKDARQKMHLSKPLFSMLLATMDDHIEIKPLHSDNRRKVLILRTP
;
A
#
# COMPACT_ATOMS: atom_id res chain seq x y z
N MET A 1 9.62 76.31 -43.81
CA MET A 1 9.78 74.84 -43.64
C MET A 1 10.53 74.44 -42.36
N GLN A 2 11.14 75.35 -41.59
CA GLN A 2 11.90 74.99 -40.38
C GLN A 2 11.05 74.69 -39.13
N LEU A 3 9.81 75.17 -39.04
CA LEU A 3 8.97 75.04 -37.83
C LEU A 3 8.52 73.61 -37.47
N LEU A 4 8.63 72.65 -38.39
CA LEU A 4 8.21 71.26 -38.17
C LEU A 4 9.37 70.29 -37.97
N ALA A 5 10.62 70.73 -38.15
CA ALA A 5 11.79 69.83 -38.09
C ALA A 5 12.08 69.35 -36.65
N GLU A 6 12.07 70.27 -35.67
CA GLU A 6 12.35 69.97 -34.26
C GLU A 6 11.37 68.98 -33.61
N PRO A 7 10.03 69.13 -33.78
CA PRO A 7 9.07 68.18 -33.23
C PRO A 7 9.22 66.77 -33.83
N ILE A 8 9.53 66.69 -35.13
CA ILE A 8 9.74 65.42 -35.83
C ILE A 8 11.01 64.74 -35.34
N GLU A 9 12.10 65.49 -35.19
CA GLU A 9 13.37 64.96 -34.70
C GLU A 9 13.26 64.47 -33.25
N THR A 10 12.53 65.20 -32.41
CA THR A 10 12.23 64.80 -31.03
C THR A 10 11.39 63.52 -30.98
N ALA A 11 10.35 63.41 -31.82
CA ALA A 11 9.52 62.20 -31.89
C ALA A 11 10.32 60.99 -32.40
N LEU A 12 11.19 61.18 -33.39
CA LEU A 12 12.07 60.13 -33.90
C LEU A 12 13.08 59.66 -32.84
N GLN A 13 13.63 60.59 -32.05
CA GLN A 13 14.53 60.22 -30.97
C GLN A 13 13.81 59.41 -29.89
N ARG A 14 12.62 59.85 -29.48
CA ARG A 14 11.80 59.10 -28.52
C ARG A 14 11.48 57.68 -29.00
N LEU A 15 11.10 57.53 -30.27
CA LEU A 15 10.84 56.20 -30.85
C LEU A 15 12.09 55.33 -30.86
N ARG A 16 13.28 55.88 -31.12
CA ARG A 16 14.54 55.14 -31.04
C ARG A 16 14.85 54.67 -29.62
N ASP A 17 14.62 55.53 -28.63
CA ASP A 17 14.83 55.19 -27.22
C ASP A 17 13.87 54.08 -26.78
N GLU A 18 12.59 54.18 -27.17
CA GLU A 18 11.58 53.15 -26.89
C GLU A 18 11.91 51.82 -27.60
N ILE A 19 12.36 51.84 -28.85
CA ILE A 19 12.80 50.64 -29.57
C ILE A 19 13.99 49.98 -28.88
N THR A 20 14.97 50.77 -28.43
CA THR A 20 16.15 50.27 -27.73
C THR A 20 15.74 49.59 -26.41
N ALA A 21 14.89 50.25 -25.62
CA ALA A 21 14.38 49.68 -24.37
C ALA A 21 13.59 48.37 -24.58
N LEU A 22 12.78 48.30 -25.65
CA LEU A 22 12.05 47.08 -26.01
C LEU A 22 12.97 45.95 -26.47
N GLN A 23 14.07 46.27 -27.16
CA GLN A 23 15.08 45.28 -27.55
C GLN A 23 15.79 44.70 -26.33
N ASP A 24 16.19 45.55 -25.38
CA ASP A 24 16.83 45.11 -24.13
C ASP A 24 15.88 44.22 -23.31
N ALA A 25 14.61 44.63 -23.16
CA ALA A 25 13.61 43.82 -22.47
C ALA A 25 13.40 42.45 -23.15
N ARG A 26 13.35 42.42 -24.48
CA ARG A 26 13.22 41.18 -25.25
C ARG A 26 14.42 40.26 -25.06
N GLU A 27 15.63 40.81 -24.99
CA GLU A 27 16.84 40.04 -24.74
C GLU A 27 16.79 39.39 -23.34
N MET A 28 16.36 40.15 -22.33
CA MET A 28 16.15 39.63 -20.97
C MET A 28 15.10 38.52 -20.93
N ASP A 29 13.95 38.73 -21.55
CA ASP A 29 12.88 37.72 -21.64
C ASP A 29 13.37 36.43 -22.33
N MET A 30 14.16 36.57 -23.40
CA MET A 30 14.74 35.41 -24.09
C MET A 30 15.69 34.61 -23.20
N GLN A 31 16.51 35.30 -22.39
CA GLN A 31 17.40 34.65 -21.43
C GLN A 31 16.61 33.93 -20.33
N GLU A 32 15.56 34.56 -19.80
CA GLU A 32 14.69 33.95 -18.80
C GLU A 32 13.96 32.72 -19.36
N ILE A 33 13.38 32.81 -20.56
CA ILE A 33 12.74 31.68 -21.25
C ILE A 33 13.74 30.54 -21.46
N ALA A 34 14.99 30.82 -21.83
CA ALA A 34 16.02 29.79 -21.98
C ALA A 34 16.33 29.11 -20.63
N ALA A 35 16.47 29.88 -19.55
CA ALA A 35 16.70 29.35 -18.21
C ALA A 35 15.52 28.48 -17.71
N LEU A 36 14.29 28.94 -17.94
CA LEU A 36 13.08 28.19 -17.59
C LEU A 36 12.96 26.89 -18.38
N ARG A 37 13.28 26.89 -19.68
CA ARG A 37 13.28 25.67 -20.51
C ARG A 37 14.29 24.63 -19.98
N LEU A 38 15.49 25.07 -19.60
CA LEU A 38 16.48 24.20 -18.98
C LEU A 38 15.97 23.63 -17.65
N LYS A 39 15.31 24.45 -16.84
CA LYS A 39 14.76 24.00 -15.57
C LYS A 39 13.63 22.98 -15.75
N VAL A 40 12.74 23.20 -16.71
CA VAL A 40 11.66 22.27 -17.06
C VAL A 40 12.24 20.93 -17.52
N ALA A 41 13.19 20.92 -18.44
CA ALA A 41 13.82 19.70 -18.91
C ALA A 41 14.49 18.90 -17.77
N SER A 42 15.14 19.60 -16.83
CA SER A 42 15.72 18.97 -15.63
C SER A 42 14.65 18.35 -14.71
N LEU A 43 13.51 19.04 -14.53
CA LEU A 43 12.42 18.53 -13.70
C LEU A 43 11.72 17.34 -14.35
N GLU A 44 11.50 17.37 -15.67
CA GLU A 44 10.92 16.25 -16.43
C GLU A 44 11.80 14.99 -16.32
N SER A 45 13.11 15.15 -16.48
CA SER A 45 14.06 14.03 -16.33
C SER A 45 14.04 13.45 -14.91
N LEU A 46 14.00 14.29 -13.88
CA LEU A 46 13.91 13.84 -12.49
C LEU A 46 12.58 13.11 -12.23
N GLN A 47 11.47 13.67 -12.72
CA GLN A 47 10.14 13.06 -12.58
C GLN A 47 10.08 11.69 -13.26
N GLU A 48 10.67 11.53 -14.43
CA GLU A 48 10.74 10.24 -15.12
C GLU A 48 11.52 9.21 -14.30
N GLN A 49 12.67 9.60 -13.74
CA GLN A 49 13.49 8.73 -12.89
C GLN A 49 12.73 8.28 -11.63
N ASP A 50 12.09 9.22 -10.93
CA ASP A 50 11.33 8.93 -9.70
C ASP A 50 10.13 8.04 -9.99
N THR A 51 9.39 8.34 -11.07
CA THR A 51 8.24 7.52 -11.49
C THR A 51 8.66 6.09 -11.79
N ASN A 52 9.75 5.91 -12.54
CA ASN A 52 10.29 4.59 -12.86
C ASN A 52 10.70 3.81 -11.60
N ARG A 53 11.33 4.48 -10.62
CA ARG A 53 11.70 3.86 -9.35
C ARG A 53 10.47 3.43 -8.56
N ILE A 54 9.50 4.33 -8.38
CA ILE A 54 8.27 4.05 -7.64
C ILE A 54 7.50 2.88 -8.28
N CYS A 55 7.38 2.84 -9.60
CA CYS A 55 6.73 1.73 -10.30
C CYS A 55 7.42 0.38 -10.03
N ARG A 56 8.76 0.34 -9.98
CA ARG A 56 9.53 -0.88 -9.65
C ARG A 56 9.29 -1.30 -8.21
N ASP A 57 9.36 -0.36 -7.27
CA ASP A 57 9.16 -0.65 -5.85
C ASP A 57 7.75 -1.20 -5.61
N ILE A 58 6.72 -0.59 -6.20
CA ILE A 58 5.33 -1.08 -6.16
C ILE A 58 5.21 -2.48 -6.76
N ALA A 59 5.89 -2.77 -7.87
CA ALA A 59 5.84 -4.10 -8.49
C ALA A 59 6.47 -5.17 -7.59
N ILE A 60 7.60 -4.86 -6.95
CA ILE A 60 8.28 -5.72 -5.99
C ILE A 60 7.38 -5.98 -4.79
N ASP A 61 6.78 -4.92 -4.22
CA ASP A 61 5.91 -5.04 -3.06
C ASP A 61 4.64 -5.84 -3.37
N ARG A 62 4.01 -5.62 -4.53
CA ARG A 62 2.87 -6.43 -4.98
C ARG A 62 3.24 -7.90 -5.10
N GLN A 63 4.43 -8.21 -5.62
CA GLN A 63 4.89 -9.60 -5.70
C GLN A 63 5.11 -10.20 -4.31
N ARG A 64 5.71 -9.43 -3.39
CA ARG A 64 5.93 -9.84 -2.00
C ARG A 64 4.61 -10.07 -1.27
N LEU A 65 3.65 -9.16 -1.39
CA LEU A 65 2.31 -9.28 -0.80
C LEU A 65 1.58 -10.51 -1.35
N LYS A 66 1.62 -10.75 -2.66
CA LYS A 66 1.00 -11.96 -3.26
C LYS A 66 1.58 -13.26 -2.70
N ARG A 67 2.86 -13.28 -2.31
CA ARG A 67 3.47 -14.44 -1.62
C ARG A 67 3.00 -14.57 -0.18
N LEU A 68 2.76 -13.46 0.51
CA LEU A 68 2.25 -13.43 1.89
C LEU A 68 0.75 -13.72 1.98
N GLU A 69 -0.04 -13.32 0.99
CA GLU A 69 -1.47 -13.68 0.89
C GLU A 69 -1.64 -15.18 0.65
N LYS A 70 -0.67 -15.82 -0.02
CA LYS A 70 -0.55 -17.29 -0.11
C LYS A 70 0.19 -17.89 1.07
N ALA A 71 0.01 -17.34 2.28
CA ALA A 71 0.46 -18.00 3.49
C ALA A 71 -0.33 -19.31 3.63
N GLU A 72 0.27 -20.43 3.22
CA GLU A 72 -0.06 -21.69 3.87
C GLU A 72 0.01 -21.45 5.39
N PRO A 73 -0.96 -21.96 6.17
CA PRO A 73 -0.92 -21.81 7.62
C PRO A 73 0.48 -22.21 8.07
N GLN A 74 1.17 -21.33 8.82
CA GLN A 74 2.53 -21.57 9.29
C GLN A 74 2.64 -23.01 9.80
N PRO A 75 3.76 -23.73 9.63
CA PRO A 75 3.88 -25.14 10.03
C PRO A 75 3.25 -25.41 11.41
N LEU A 76 3.45 -24.48 12.35
CA LEU A 76 2.86 -24.46 13.70
C LEU A 76 1.32 -24.52 13.78
N GLN A 77 0.57 -24.00 12.81
CA GLN A 77 -0.90 -24.00 12.76
C GLN A 77 -1.47 -25.30 12.19
N LYS A 78 -0.84 -25.89 11.17
CA LYS A 78 -1.18 -27.24 10.69
C LYS A 78 -0.94 -28.28 11.79
N ASP A 79 0.20 -28.16 12.47
CA ASP A 79 0.53 -28.97 13.65
C ASP A 79 -0.51 -28.79 14.77
N ARG A 80 -0.99 -27.56 15.02
CA ARG A 80 -2.01 -27.31 16.06
C ARG A 80 -3.34 -27.99 15.76
N GLY A 81 -3.76 -28.03 14.50
CA GLY A 81 -4.97 -28.75 14.12
C GLY A 81 -4.83 -30.26 14.26
N GLU A 82 -3.67 -30.80 13.87
CA GLU A 82 -3.33 -32.21 14.07
C GLU A 82 -3.27 -32.58 15.56
N ILE A 83 -2.65 -31.74 16.39
CA ILE A 83 -2.58 -31.89 17.84
C ILE A 83 -3.98 -31.86 18.45
N LEU A 84 -4.85 -30.93 18.04
CA LEU A 84 -6.22 -30.89 18.54
C LEU A 84 -6.99 -32.16 18.16
N ARG A 85 -6.84 -32.67 16.94
CA ARG A 85 -7.46 -33.94 16.53
C ARG A 85 -6.94 -35.10 17.37
N ALA A 86 -5.62 -35.26 17.49
CA ALA A 86 -5.00 -36.31 18.30
C ALA A 86 -5.44 -36.24 19.76
N LEU A 87 -5.58 -35.02 20.31
CA LEU A 87 -6.07 -34.80 21.66
C LEU A 87 -7.53 -35.26 21.80
N ILE A 88 -8.40 -34.94 20.84
CA ILE A 88 -9.79 -35.39 20.88
C ILE A 88 -9.88 -36.92 20.74
N VAL A 89 -9.09 -37.53 19.86
CA VAL A 89 -8.99 -39.00 19.72
C VAL A 89 -8.56 -39.64 21.05
N ALA A 90 -7.53 -39.11 21.70
CA ALA A 90 -7.05 -39.60 22.99
C ALA A 90 -8.09 -39.46 24.13
N ASN A 91 -9.11 -38.62 23.95
CA ASN A 91 -10.24 -38.47 24.88
C ASN A 91 -11.50 -39.22 24.39
N GLY A 92 -11.35 -40.22 23.51
CA GLY A 92 -12.46 -41.06 23.02
C GLY A 92 -13.32 -40.41 21.95
N GLY A 93 -12.76 -39.50 21.16
CA GLY A 93 -13.42 -38.85 20.03
C GLY A 93 -14.29 -37.64 20.39
N LYS A 94 -14.38 -37.28 21.67
CA LYS A 94 -15.10 -36.08 22.15
C LYS A 94 -14.44 -35.48 23.39
N MET A 95 -14.43 -34.15 23.51
CA MET A 95 -13.93 -33.48 24.72
C MET A 95 -14.50 -32.07 24.89
N LEU A 96 -14.43 -31.51 26.10
CA LEU A 96 -14.82 -30.12 26.33
C LEU A 96 -13.86 -29.14 25.66
N ALA A 97 -14.41 -28.12 25.02
CA ALA A 97 -13.63 -27.06 24.38
C ALA A 97 -12.73 -26.30 25.37
N LYS A 98 -13.18 -26.16 26.63
CA LYS A 98 -12.38 -25.55 27.71
C LYS A 98 -11.13 -26.38 28.01
N ASP A 99 -11.28 -27.70 28.09
CA ASP A 99 -10.20 -28.61 28.48
C ASP A 99 -9.20 -28.78 27.34
N ALA A 100 -9.69 -28.85 26.10
CA ALA A 100 -8.86 -28.84 24.90
C ALA A 100 -7.98 -27.58 24.85
N ARG A 101 -8.59 -26.41 25.01
CA ARG A 101 -7.87 -25.13 25.05
C ARG A 101 -6.81 -25.08 26.15
N GLN A 102 -7.16 -25.57 27.34
CA GLN A 102 -6.25 -25.56 28.49
C GLN A 102 -5.05 -26.50 28.27
N LYS A 103 -5.28 -27.72 27.76
CA LYS A 103 -4.22 -28.67 27.42
C LYS A 103 -3.33 -28.18 26.27
N MET A 104 -3.87 -27.36 25.36
CA MET A 104 -3.10 -26.72 24.29
C MET A 104 -2.41 -25.41 24.71
N HIS A 105 -2.62 -24.93 25.93
CA HIS A 105 -2.11 -23.65 26.43
C HIS A 105 -2.45 -22.44 25.52
N LEU A 106 -3.64 -22.45 24.93
CA LEU A 106 -4.09 -21.39 24.01
C LEU A 106 -4.95 -20.33 24.70
N SER A 107 -4.78 -19.08 24.27
CA SER A 107 -5.70 -18.00 24.61
C SER A 107 -7.08 -18.26 23.97
N LYS A 108 -8.14 -17.70 24.56
CA LYS A 108 -9.50 -17.86 24.04
C LYS A 108 -9.64 -17.40 22.57
N PRO A 109 -9.09 -16.24 22.15
CA PRO A 109 -9.16 -15.82 20.75
C PRO A 109 -8.44 -16.77 19.78
N LEU A 110 -7.22 -17.19 20.12
CA LEU A 110 -6.43 -18.09 19.27
C LEU A 110 -7.10 -19.46 19.10
N PHE A 111 -7.70 -19.97 20.18
CA PHE A 111 -8.44 -21.22 20.15
C PHE A 111 -9.71 -21.13 19.30
N SER A 112 -10.46 -20.03 19.39
CA SER A 112 -11.63 -19.81 18.54
C SER A 112 -11.26 -19.74 17.06
N MET A 113 -10.15 -19.08 16.72
CA MET A 113 -9.64 -19.04 15.33
C MET A 113 -9.25 -20.43 14.83
N LEU A 114 -8.56 -21.23 15.66
CA LEU A 114 -8.19 -22.61 15.32
C LEU A 114 -9.44 -23.45 15.01
N LEU A 115 -10.47 -23.37 15.85
CA LEU A 115 -11.73 -24.08 15.62
C LEU A 115 -12.42 -23.65 14.31
N ALA A 116 -12.40 -22.35 13.98
CA ALA A 116 -12.97 -21.86 12.73
C ALA A 116 -12.24 -22.40 11.49
N THR A 117 -10.92 -22.60 11.57
CA THR A 117 -10.13 -23.22 10.48
C THR A 117 -10.33 -24.73 10.34
N MET A 118 -11.06 -25.38 11.25
CA MET A 118 -11.21 -26.83 11.34
C MET A 118 -12.67 -27.30 11.28
N ASP A 119 -13.60 -26.47 10.80
CA ASP A 119 -15.04 -26.77 10.79
C ASP A 119 -15.37 -28.08 10.03
N ASP A 120 -14.58 -28.40 8.99
CA ASP A 120 -14.73 -29.64 8.21
C ASP A 120 -14.33 -30.91 8.97
N HIS A 121 -13.61 -30.80 10.09
CA HIS A 121 -13.08 -31.94 10.85
C HIS A 121 -13.63 -32.06 12.27
N ILE A 122 -14.12 -30.96 12.85
CA ILE A 122 -14.58 -30.92 14.24
C ILE A 122 -15.98 -30.33 14.29
N GLU A 123 -16.91 -31.07 14.87
CA GLU A 123 -18.24 -30.59 15.19
C GLU A 123 -18.26 -29.99 16.61
N ILE A 124 -18.92 -28.85 16.77
CA ILE A 124 -19.04 -28.16 18.05
C ILE A 124 -20.51 -28.18 18.50
N LYS A 125 -20.80 -28.90 19.58
CA LYS A 125 -22.15 -29.00 20.16
C LYS A 125 -22.22 -28.44 21.59
N PRO A 126 -23.36 -27.91 22.03
CA PRO A 126 -23.57 -27.64 23.45
C PRO A 126 -23.53 -28.94 24.26
N LEU A 127 -22.99 -28.89 25.47
CA LEU A 127 -23.02 -30.03 26.38
C LEU A 127 -24.44 -30.24 26.88
N HIS A 128 -24.95 -31.47 26.77
CA HIS A 128 -26.33 -31.80 27.16
C HIS A 128 -26.68 -31.45 28.61
N SER A 129 -25.72 -31.54 29.54
CA SER A 129 -25.91 -31.18 30.96
C SER A 129 -25.75 -29.69 31.26
N ASP A 130 -25.08 -28.92 30.39
CA ASP A 130 -24.87 -27.48 30.55
C ASP A 130 -24.64 -26.85 29.18
N ASN A 131 -25.72 -26.29 28.60
CA ASN A 131 -25.69 -25.68 27.26
C ASN A 131 -24.72 -24.50 27.14
N ARG A 132 -24.21 -23.96 28.25
CA ARG A 132 -23.18 -22.90 28.26
C ARG A 132 -21.79 -23.44 27.94
N ARG A 133 -21.58 -24.75 28.08
CA ARG A 133 -20.33 -25.43 27.75
C ARG A 133 -20.42 -26.05 26.37
N LYS A 134 -19.30 -26.04 25.65
CA LYS A 134 -19.18 -26.61 24.31
C LYS A 134 -18.34 -27.89 24.35
N VAL A 135 -18.81 -28.90 23.64
CA VAL A 135 -18.13 -30.17 23.38
C VAL A 135 -17.64 -30.15 21.93
N LEU A 136 -16.40 -30.55 21.74
CA LEU A 136 -15.77 -30.81 20.45
C LEU A 136 -15.90 -32.30 20.16
N ILE A 137 -16.35 -32.65 18.96
CA ILE A 137 -16.54 -34.02 18.50
C ILE A 137 -15.83 -34.14 17.15
N LEU A 138 -15.05 -35.20 16.94
CA LEU A 138 -14.46 -35.44 15.63
C LEU A 138 -15.56 -35.82 14.64
N ARG A 139 -15.60 -35.13 13.50
CA ARG A 139 -16.40 -35.59 12.37
C ARG A 139 -15.74 -36.86 11.84
N THR A 140 -16.51 -37.94 11.80
CA THR A 140 -16.09 -39.16 11.12
C THR A 140 -16.10 -38.87 9.60
N PRO A 141 -15.10 -39.31 8.83
CA PRO A 141 -15.16 -39.24 7.37
C PRO A 141 -16.38 -39.99 6.82
#